data_AF-A0A847JQC1-F1
#
_entry.id   AF-A0A847JQC1-F1
#
_cell.length_a   1.000
_cell.length_b   1.000
_cell.length_c   1.000
_cell.angle_alpha   90.00
_cell.angle_beta   90.00
_cell.angle_gamma   90.00
#
_symmetry.space_group_name_H-M   'P 1'
#
loop_
_entity.id
_entity.type
_entity.pdbx_description
1 polymer ?
#
loop_
_entity_poly.entity_id
_entity_poly.type
_entity_poly.pdbx_seq_one_letter_code
_entity_poly.pdbx_strand_id
1 'polypeptide(L)'
;MNKKQANKGKVVLFIVGATVANILLMAICFVLFMLLYSVAFSKFLPQEALIWAIGIAFLLSLLVSSLIYRRLLKLLRERYHLDDYLGLKAK
;
A
#
# COMPACT_ATOMS: atom_id res chain seq x y z
N MET A 1 34.12 -17.01 6.90
CA MET A 1 32.68 -16.90 6.57
C MET A 1 32.13 -15.63 7.21
N ASN A 2 32.17 -14.49 6.50
CA ASN A 2 31.89 -13.18 7.08
C ASN A 2 30.39 -12.87 7.00
N LYS A 3 29.67 -12.97 8.12
CA LYS A 3 28.26 -12.59 8.23
C LYS A 3 28.16 -11.08 8.03
N LYS A 4 27.93 -10.61 6.80
CA LYS A 4 27.55 -9.21 6.54
C LYS A 4 26.26 -8.93 7.31
N GLN A 5 26.37 -8.18 8.40
CA GLN A 5 25.23 -7.68 9.16
C GLN A 5 24.37 -6.79 8.25
N ALA A 6 23.06 -6.98 8.27
CA ALA A 6 22.13 -6.07 7.63
C ALA A 6 22.40 -4.64 8.15
N ASN A 7 22.57 -3.68 7.25
CA ASN A 7 22.78 -2.30 7.64
C ASN A 7 21.46 -1.74 8.19
N LYS A 8 21.31 -1.78 9.52
CA LYS A 8 20.09 -1.43 10.25
C LYS A 8 19.51 -0.08 9.81
N GLY A 9 20.36 0.90 9.48
CA GLY A 9 19.91 2.21 8.99
C GLY A 9 19.18 2.16 7.65
N LYS A 10 19.65 1.34 6.70
CA LYS A 10 18.99 1.15 5.41
C LYS A 10 17.65 0.42 5.55
N VAL A 11 17.59 -0.56 6.45
CA VAL A 11 16.36 -1.32 6.74
C VAL A 11 15.30 -0.41 7.36
N VAL A 12 15.67 0.45 8.31
CA VAL A 12 14.75 1.43 8.92
C VAL A 12 14.22 2.40 7.87
N LEU A 13 15.10 2.98 7.03
CA LEU A 13 14.68 3.86 5.94
C LEU A 13 13.74 3.17 4.94
N PHE A 14 14.00 1.90 4.63
CA PHE A 14 13.12 1.11 3.77
C PHE A 14 11.75 0.90 4.40
N ILE A 15 11.67 0.55 5.69
CA ILE A 15 10.40 0.36 6.40
C ILE A 15 9.62 1.68 6.46
N VAL A 16 10.28 2.80 6.75
CA VAL A 16 9.64 4.12 6.77
C VAL A 16 9.12 4.49 5.39
N GLY A 17 9.96 4.38 4.35
CA GLY A 17 9.55 4.65 2.96
C GLY A 17 8.42 3.74 2.49
N ALA A 18 8.47 2.45 2.83
CA ALA A 18 7.42 1.48 2.61
C ALA A 18 6.10 1.89 3.28
N THR A 19 6.16 2.32 4.54
CA THR A 19 4.99 2.75 5.31
C THR A 19 4.37 4.00 4.70
N VAL A 20 5.19 5.00 4.34
CA VAL A 20 4.73 6.21 3.65
C VAL A 20 4.09 5.86 2.31
N ALA A 21 4.72 5.01 1.50
CA ALA A 21 4.16 4.56 0.23
C ALA A 21 2.82 3.82 0.42
N ASN A 22 2.70 2.99 1.46
CA ASN A 22 1.47 2.28 1.77
C ASN A 22 0.34 3.25 2.19
N ILE A 23 0.63 4.25 3.02
CA ILE A 23 -0.35 5.27 3.44
C ILE A 23 -0.82 6.08 2.22
N LEU A 24 0.11 6.49 1.34
CA LEU A 24 -0.25 7.19 0.11
C LEU A 24 -1.13 6.34 -0.81
N LEU A 25 -0.79 5.06 -0.96
CA LEU A 25 -1.58 4.12 -1.76
C LEU A 25 -2.98 3.91 -1.17
N MET A 26 -3.08 3.80 0.16
CA MET A 26 -4.36 3.72 0.87
C MET A 26 -5.22 4.97 0.62
N ALA A 27 -4.63 6.17 0.71
CA ALA A 27 -5.33 7.42 0.43
C ALA A 27 -5.84 7.47 -1.03
N ILE A 28 -5.01 7.05 -2.00
CA ILE A 28 -5.41 6.96 -3.40
C ILE A 28 -6.56 5.96 -3.58
N CYS A 29 -6.46 4.76 -3.02
CA CYS A 29 -7.52 3.76 -3.08
C CYS A 29 -8.83 4.27 -2.46
N PHE A 30 -8.75 4.97 -1.33
CA PHE A 30 -9.91 5.55 -0.67
C PHE A 30 -10.61 6.58 -1.57
N VAL A 31 -9.86 7.52 -2.15
CA VAL A 31 -10.41 8.51 -3.08
C VAL A 31 -11.02 7.83 -4.30
N LEU A 32 -10.38 6.79 -4.85
CA LEU A 32 -10.93 6.03 -5.98
C LEU A 32 -12.25 5.34 -5.63
N PHE A 33 -12.38 4.76 -4.44
CA PHE A 33 -13.65 4.16 -4.00
C PHE A 33 -14.74 5.19 -3.74
N MET A 34 -14.39 6.36 -3.20
CA MET A 34 -15.33 7.46 -3.02
C MET A 34 -15.78 8.04 -4.37
N LEU A 35 -14.88 8.13 -5.36
CA LEU A 35 -15.23 8.51 -6.73
C LEU A 35 -16.16 7.46 -7.37
N LEU A 36 -15.87 6.17 -7.18
CA LEU A 36 -16.73 5.10 -7.65
C LEU A 36 -18.12 5.17 -7.02
N TYR A 37 -18.19 5.43 -5.71
CA TYR A 37 -19.46 5.67 -5.01
C TYR A 37 -20.20 6.88 -5.61
N SER A 38 -19.50 8.00 -5.80
CA SER A 38 -20.06 9.23 -6.35
C SER A 38 -20.62 9.03 -7.77
N VAL A 39 -19.92 8.31 -8.64
CA VAL A 39 -20.34 8.12 -10.04
C VAL A 39 -21.41 7.04 -10.18
N ALA A 40 -21.28 5.91 -9.47
CA ALA A 40 -22.13 4.74 -9.69
C ALA A 40 -23.31 4.63 -8.70
N PHE A 41 -23.15 5.07 -7.45
CA PHE A 41 -24.08 4.76 -6.37
C PHE A 41 -24.81 5.97 -5.78
N SER A 42 -24.25 7.18 -5.89
CA SER A 42 -24.83 8.41 -5.33
C SER A 42 -26.24 8.74 -5.84
N LYS A 43 -26.57 8.31 -7.06
CA LYS A 43 -27.89 8.53 -7.67
C LYS A 43 -28.97 7.60 -7.14
N PHE A 44 -28.58 6.46 -6.57
CA PHE A 44 -29.52 5.40 -6.15
C PHE A 44 -29.67 5.31 -4.63
N LEU A 45 -28.69 5.78 -3.87
CA LEU A 45 -28.66 5.64 -2.42
C LEU A 45 -29.08 6.93 -1.70
N PRO A 46 -29.79 6.81 -0.57
CA PRO A 46 -30.14 7.94 0.28
C PRO A 46 -28.90 8.58 0.92
N GLN A 47 -29.00 9.84 1.34
CA GLN A 47 -27.86 10.58 1.93
C GLN A 47 -27.27 9.90 3.16
N GLU A 48 -28.08 9.19 3.96
CA GLU A 48 -27.63 8.43 5.13
C GLU A 48 -26.65 7.30 4.77
N ALA A 49 -26.74 6.76 3.55
CA ALA A 49 -25.83 5.73 3.07
C ALA A 49 -24.39 6.24 2.86
N LEU A 50 -24.18 7.56 2.77
CA LEU A 50 -22.86 8.15 2.59
C LEU A 50 -21.92 7.82 3.76
N ILE A 51 -22.42 7.84 4.99
CA ILE A 51 -21.62 7.56 6.19
C ILE A 51 -21.13 6.10 6.15
N TRP A 52 -22.01 5.18 5.80
CA TRP A 52 -21.66 3.77 5.64
C TRP A 52 -20.72 3.54 4.46
N ALA A 53 -20.92 4.26 3.34
CA ALA A 53 -20.04 4.19 2.19
C ALA A 53 -18.62 4.66 2.51
N ILE A 54 -18.46 5.73 3.29
CA ILE A 54 -17.14 6.18 3.77
C ILE A 54 -16.47 5.10 4.61
N GLY A 55 -17.20 4.50 5.57
CA GLY A 55 -16.67 3.42 6.40
C GLY A 55 -16.24 2.20 5.58
N ILE A 56 -17.09 1.75 4.64
CA ILE A 56 -16.80 0.61 3.77
C ILE A 56 -15.63 0.93 2.82
N ALA A 57 -15.61 2.11 2.21
CA ALA A 57 -14.53 2.53 1.31
C ALA A 57 -13.18 2.60 2.04
N PHE A 58 -13.17 3.01 3.31
CA PHE A 58 -11.97 3.00 4.14
C PHE A 58 -11.49 1.57 4.44
N LEU A 59 -12.38 0.66 4.81
CA LEU A 59 -12.02 -0.75 5.03
C LEU A 59 -11.52 -1.41 3.74
N LEU A 60 -12.19 -1.15 2.61
CA LEU A 60 -11.77 -1.64 1.31
C LEU A 60 -10.42 -1.04 0.90
N SER A 61 -10.15 0.24 1.17
CA SER A 61 -8.86 0.86 0.84
C SER A 61 -7.71 0.25 1.62
N LEU A 62 -7.90 -0.09 2.90
CA LEU A 62 -6.92 -0.82 3.70
C LEU A 62 -6.57 -2.18 3.08
N LEU A 63 -7.57 -2.96 2.71
CA LEU A 63 -7.38 -4.30 2.13
C LEU A 63 -6.74 -4.21 0.75
N VAL A 64 -7.27 -3.35 -0.13
CA VAL A 64 -6.84 -3.25 -1.52
C VAL A 64 -5.46 -2.61 -1.62
N SER A 65 -5.16 -1.56 -0.84
CA SER A 65 -3.83 -0.97 -0.80
C SER A 65 -2.78 -1.99 -0.36
N SER A 66 -3.07 -2.80 0.67
CA SER A 66 -2.15 -3.86 1.13
C SER A 66 -1.85 -4.90 0.04
N LEU A 67 -2.86 -5.28 -0.75
CA LEU A 67 -2.69 -6.22 -1.86
C LEU A 67 -1.89 -5.61 -3.02
N ILE A 68 -2.20 -4.36 -3.40
CA ILE A 68 -1.49 -3.64 -4.46
C ILE A 68 -0.04 -3.40 -4.03
N TYR A 69 0.18 -2.99 -2.78
CA TYR A 69 1.51 -2.79 -2.20
C TYR A 69 2.35 -4.07 -2.26
N ARG A 70 1.79 -5.23 -1.87
CA ARG A 70 2.48 -6.53 -2.00
C ARG A 70 2.88 -6.83 -3.44
N ARG A 71 2.00 -6.58 -4.41
CA ARG A 71 2.31 -6.79 -5.84
C ARG A 71 3.40 -5.82 -6.34
N LEU A 72 3.29 -4.54 -6.00
CA LEU A 72 4.29 -3.52 -6.34
C LEU A 72 5.66 -3.87 -5.77
N LEU A 73 5.72 -4.27 -4.49
CA LEU A 73 6.96 -4.72 -3.86
C LEU A 73 7.58 -5.91 -4.58
N LYS A 74 6.76 -6.90 -4.97
CA LYS A 74 7.26 -8.08 -5.69
C LYS A 74 7.88 -7.67 -7.02
N LEU A 75 7.20 -6.81 -7.78
CA LEU A 75 7.70 -6.28 -9.05
C LEU A 75 8.98 -5.45 -8.87
N LEU A 76 9.02 -4.59 -7.85
CA LEU A 76 10.20 -3.78 -7.52
C LEU A 76 11.38 -4.66 -7.10
N ARG A 77 11.14 -5.74 -6.35
CA ARG A 77 12.18 -6.68 -5.96
C ARG A 77 12.75 -7.41 -7.17
N GLU A 78 11.89 -7.84 -8.09
CA GLU A 78 12.30 -8.49 -9.36
C GLU A 78 13.04 -7.53 -10.31
N ARG A 79 12.65 -6.24 -10.38
CA ARG A 79 13.30 -5.27 -11.28
C ARG A 79 14.55 -4.60 -10.73
N TYR A 80 14.60 -4.30 -9.43
CA TYR A 80 15.65 -3.45 -8.84
C TYR A 80 16.60 -4.19 -7.90
N HIS A 81 16.50 -5.53 -7.78
CA HIS A 81 17.33 -6.31 -6.86
C HIS A 81 17.42 -5.66 -5.46
N LEU A 82 16.26 -5.30 -4.90
CA LEU A 82 16.16 -4.64 -3.59
C LEU A 82 16.91 -5.40 -2.49
N ASP A 83 17.03 -6.70 -2.65
CA ASP A 83 17.79 -7.60 -1.78
C ASP A 83 19.29 -7.24 -1.77
N ASP A 84 19.88 -6.88 -2.91
CA ASP A 84 21.27 -6.39 -2.99
C ASP A 84 21.42 -4.98 -2.42
N TYR A 85 20.44 -4.10 -2.64
CA TYR A 85 20.46 -2.72 -2.13
C TYR A 85 20.36 -2.65 -0.59
N LEU A 86 19.57 -3.56 0.00
CA LEU A 86 19.41 -3.76 1.44
C LEU A 86 20.51 -4.63 2.05
N GLY A 87 21.35 -5.26 1.23
CA GLY A 87 22.42 -6.17 1.66
C GLY A 87 21.92 -7.52 2.20
N LEU A 88 20.68 -7.89 1.87
CA LEU A 88 20.06 -9.17 2.21
C LEU A 88 20.34 -10.15 1.07
N LYS A 89 21.47 -10.87 1.11
CA LYS A 89 21.71 -11.91 0.10
C LYS A 89 20.62 -12.99 0.20
N ALA A 90 19.83 -13.15 -0.85
CA ALA A 90 18.99 -14.33 -1.04
C ALA A 90 19.89 -15.57 -1.00
N LYS A 91 19.48 -16.56 -0.20
CA LYS A 91 20.18 -17.83 -0.01
C LYS A 91 20.00 -18.71 -1.25
#